data_AF-A0A9C7QQI3-F1
#
_entry.id   AF-A0A9C7QQI3-F1
#
_cell.length_a   1.000
_cell.length_b   1.000
_cell.length_c   1.000
_cell.angle_alpha   90.00
_cell.angle_beta   90.00
_cell.angle_gamma   90.00
#
_symmetry.space_group_name_H-M   'P 1'
#
loop_
_entity.id
_entity.type
_entity.pdbx_description
1 polymer ?
#
loop_
_entity_poly.entity_id
_entity_poly.type
_entity_poly.pdbx_seq_one_letter_code
_entity_poly.pdbx_strand_id
1 'polypeptide(L)'
;MHFDTATRQRWMRALAYSKADALNARLQALKLAPDYELIRAPETGLMQIQARMGGTGNRFFAGDTTLTRAVVRLKSGTLGYSYLLGRNKRHAEQCAVIDALLQEQAHFQNLMETLISPLEAEREAEIIARRAEVNASRVDFFTLVRGDNE
;
A
#
# COMPACT_ATOMS: atom_id res chain seq x y z
N MET A 1 -7.05 -12.40 18.62
CA MET A 1 -5.57 -12.30 18.62
C MET A 1 -5.20 -10.85 18.52
N HIS A 2 -4.24 -10.42 19.31
CA HIS A 2 -3.76 -9.03 19.29
C HIS A 2 -2.51 -9.00 18.42
N PHE A 3 -2.65 -8.50 17.18
CA PHE A 3 -1.51 -8.11 16.36
C PHE A 3 -1.01 -6.75 16.86
N ASP A 4 0.27 -6.44 16.66
CA ASP A 4 0.80 -5.13 17.02
C ASP A 4 0.49 -4.07 15.96
N THR A 5 0.74 -2.81 16.31
CA THR A 5 0.46 -1.69 15.39
C THR A 5 1.28 -1.79 14.09
N ALA A 6 2.52 -2.26 14.18
CA ALA A 6 3.42 -2.41 13.03
C ALA A 6 2.90 -3.44 12.02
N THR A 7 2.34 -4.55 12.50
CA THR A 7 1.75 -5.60 11.65
C THR A 7 0.55 -5.05 10.87
N ARG A 8 -0.32 -4.28 11.53
CA ARG A 8 -1.45 -3.64 10.84
C ARG A 8 -0.98 -2.61 9.81
N GLN A 9 -0.01 -1.77 10.18
CA GLN A 9 0.58 -0.80 9.25
C GLN A 9 1.19 -1.48 8.02
N ARG A 10 1.83 -2.64 8.19
CA ARG A 10 2.41 -3.42 7.08
C ARG A 10 1.36 -3.84 6.06
N TRP A 11 0.28 -4.51 6.48
CA TRP A 11 -0.73 -4.94 5.50
C TRP A 11 -1.48 -3.75 4.90
N MET A 12 -1.76 -2.69 5.67
CA MET A 12 -2.41 -1.49 5.14
C MET A 12 -1.54 -0.82 4.09
N ARG A 13 -0.22 -0.80 4.29
CA ARG A 13 0.75 -0.33 3.29
C ARG A 13 0.72 -1.19 2.03
N ALA A 14 0.76 -2.52 2.16
CA ALA A 14 0.71 -3.43 1.02
C ALA A 14 -0.56 -3.23 0.19
N LEU A 15 -1.72 -3.12 0.85
CA LEU A 15 -3.00 -2.83 0.22
C LEU A 15 -3.01 -1.47 -0.49
N ALA A 16 -2.47 -0.43 0.15
CA ALA A 16 -2.46 0.92 -0.41
C ALA A 16 -1.58 1.07 -1.65
N TYR A 17 -0.48 0.31 -1.74
CA TYR A 17 0.39 0.28 -2.93
C TYR A 17 -0.02 -0.76 -3.97
N SER A 18 -0.99 -1.62 -3.69
CA SER A 18 -1.46 -2.63 -4.64
C SER A 18 -2.18 -2.00 -5.84
N LYS A 19 -2.00 -2.61 -7.02
CA LYS A 19 -2.80 -2.30 -8.20
C LYS A 19 -4.21 -2.86 -8.01
N ALA A 20 -5.23 -2.04 -8.28
CA ALA A 20 -6.63 -2.41 -8.07
C ALA A 20 -7.03 -3.69 -8.81
N ASP A 21 -6.57 -3.86 -10.06
CA ASP A 21 -6.89 -5.05 -10.85
C ASP A 21 -6.21 -6.31 -10.29
N ALA A 22 -4.96 -6.19 -9.85
CA ALA A 22 -4.24 -7.29 -9.22
C ALA A 22 -4.90 -7.71 -7.90
N LEU A 23 -5.31 -6.75 -7.08
CA LEU A 23 -6.04 -7.02 -5.85
C LEU A 23 -7.38 -7.72 -6.15
N ASN A 24 -8.15 -7.18 -7.10
CA ASN A 24 -9.46 -7.72 -7.46
C ASN A 24 -9.35 -9.15 -8.00
N ALA A 25 -8.36 -9.45 -8.83
CA ALA A 25 -8.09 -10.81 -9.34
C ALA A 25 -7.74 -11.78 -8.21
N ARG A 26 -6.90 -11.37 -7.24
CA ARG A 26 -6.53 -12.19 -6.08
C ARG A 26 -7.74 -12.48 -5.18
N LEU A 27 -8.58 -11.47 -4.92
CA LEU A 27 -9.80 -11.66 -4.14
C LEU A 27 -10.78 -12.63 -4.80
N GLN A 28 -10.92 -12.56 -6.13
CA GLN A 28 -11.73 -13.52 -6.89
C GLN A 28 -11.18 -14.94 -6.79
N ALA A 29 -9.85 -15.11 -6.93
CA ALA A 29 -9.20 -16.41 -6.81
C ALA A 29 -9.35 -17.03 -5.41
N LEU A 30 -9.28 -16.20 -4.36
CA LEU A 30 -9.51 -16.60 -2.97
C LEU A 30 -10.98 -16.86 -2.64
N LYS A 31 -11.91 -16.53 -3.56
CA LYS A 31 -13.38 -16.63 -3.36
C LYS A 31 -13.83 -15.94 -2.08
N LEU A 32 -13.20 -14.81 -1.75
CA LEU A 32 -13.54 -14.01 -0.59
C LEU A 32 -14.89 -13.32 -0.82
N ALA A 33 -15.91 -13.77 -0.08
CA ALA A 33 -17.23 -13.17 -0.05
C ALA A 33 -17.66 -12.89 1.40
N PRO A 34 -16.96 -12.00 2.12
CA PRO A 34 -17.35 -11.64 3.49
C PRO A 34 -18.63 -10.80 3.48
N ASP A 35 -19.49 -11.02 4.46
CA ASP A 35 -20.61 -10.13 4.74
C ASP A 35 -20.14 -8.95 5.60
N TYR A 36 -20.43 -7.73 5.15
CA TYR A 36 -20.06 -6.51 5.86
C TYR A 36 -21.04 -5.37 5.59
N GLU A 37 -21.02 -4.38 6.49
CA GLU A 37 -21.76 -3.12 6.36
C GLU A 37 -20.81 -1.97 6.06
N LEU A 38 -21.25 -1.03 5.21
CA LEU A 38 -20.56 0.22 4.97
C LEU A 38 -20.89 1.22 6.08
N ILE A 39 -19.97 1.40 7.03
CA ILE A 39 -20.08 2.46 8.05
C ILE A 39 -19.79 3.82 7.44
N ARG A 40 -18.87 3.86 6.47
CA ARG A 40 -18.62 5.02 5.61
C ARG A 40 -18.42 4.51 4.19
N ALA A 41 -19.35 4.84 3.31
CA ALA A 41 -19.22 4.57 1.88
C ALA A 41 -17.94 5.21 1.31
N PRO A 42 -17.32 4.62 0.28
CA PRO A 42 -16.11 5.16 -0.32
C PRO A 42 -16.27 6.61 -0.78
N GLU A 43 -15.46 7.50 -0.20
CA GLU A 43 -15.52 8.93 -0.42
C GLU A 43 -14.16 9.43 -0.92
N THR A 44 -14.17 10.12 -2.06
CA THR A 44 -12.98 10.75 -2.64
C THR A 44 -12.97 12.23 -2.28
N GLY A 45 -11.87 12.69 -1.70
CA GLY A 45 -11.62 14.09 -1.38
C GLY A 45 -10.16 14.45 -1.66
N LEU A 46 -9.67 15.45 -0.94
CA LEU A 46 -8.30 15.95 -1.04
C LEU A 46 -7.55 15.73 0.28
N MET A 47 -6.26 15.46 0.16
CA MET A 47 -5.29 15.47 1.26
C MET A 47 -4.23 16.53 0.94
N GLN A 48 -4.10 17.51 1.83
CA GLN A 48 -3.11 18.56 1.71
C GLN A 48 -1.71 18.01 1.98
N ILE A 49 -0.77 18.28 1.08
CA ILE A 49 0.62 17.82 1.16
C ILE A 49 1.43 18.86 1.94
N GLN A 50 2.16 18.41 2.96
CA GLN A 50 3.17 19.21 3.64
C GLN A 50 4.56 18.82 3.17
N ALA A 51 5.33 19.79 2.70
CA ALA A 51 6.74 19.66 2.35
C ALA A 51 7.61 20.45 3.34
N ARG A 52 8.93 20.38 3.18
CA ARG A 52 9.92 21.09 4.00
C ARG A 52 10.88 21.91 3.15
N MET A 53 11.12 23.17 3.52
CA MET A 53 12.09 24.05 2.84
C MET A 53 13.47 23.37 2.82
N GLY A 54 14.08 23.22 1.64
CA GLY A 54 15.38 22.53 1.50
C GLY A 54 15.38 21.06 1.95
N GLY A 55 14.22 20.40 2.02
CA GLY A 55 14.07 18.99 2.42
C GLY A 55 14.01 18.74 3.94
N THR A 56 14.65 19.59 4.75
CA THR A 56 14.75 19.39 6.21
C THR A 56 14.25 20.58 7.05
N GLY A 57 14.02 21.74 6.45
CA GLY A 57 13.64 22.97 7.13
C GLY A 57 12.16 23.05 7.53
N ASN A 58 11.66 24.29 7.58
CA ASN A 58 10.30 24.61 8.00
C ASN A 58 9.25 23.98 7.07
N ARG A 59 8.11 23.60 7.66
CA ARG A 59 6.99 23.02 6.93
C ARG A 59 6.25 24.09 6.13
N PHE A 60 5.79 23.72 4.94
CA PHE A 60 4.90 24.53 4.12
C PHE A 60 3.93 23.62 3.33
N PHE A 61 2.81 24.17 2.87
CA PHE A 61 1.85 23.42 2.05
C PHE A 61 2.27 23.39 0.59
N ALA A 62 2.33 22.19 0.01
CA ALA A 62 2.77 21.92 -1.35
C ALA A 62 1.62 21.38 -2.23
N GLY A 63 0.46 22.05 -2.13
CA GLY A 63 -0.76 21.65 -2.83
C GLY A 63 -1.46 20.45 -2.20
N ASP A 64 -2.30 19.80 -3.00
CA ASP A 64 -3.21 18.73 -2.56
C ASP A 64 -3.13 17.53 -3.51
N THR A 65 -3.43 16.34 -2.98
CA THR A 65 -3.62 15.12 -3.77
C THR A 65 -5.00 14.54 -3.52
N THR A 66 -5.54 13.82 -4.50
CA THR A 66 -6.76 13.03 -4.30
C THR A 66 -6.52 11.88 -3.33
N LEU A 67 -7.47 11.69 -2.42
CA LEU A 67 -7.50 10.60 -1.44
C LEU A 67 -8.90 9.99 -1.43
N THR A 68 -9.00 8.67 -1.41
CA THR A 68 -10.27 7.96 -1.23
C THR A 68 -10.23 7.16 0.07
N ARG A 69 -11.25 7.33 0.92
CA ARG A 69 -11.39 6.63 2.20
C ARG A 69 -12.64 5.76 2.23
N ALA A 70 -12.59 4.63 2.93
CA ALA A 70 -13.75 3.80 3.21
C ALA A 70 -13.65 3.21 4.64
N VAL A 71 -14.81 2.94 5.25
CA VAL A 71 -14.90 2.26 6.56
C VAL A 71 -15.99 1.21 6.51
N VAL A 72 -15.67 -0.01 6.92
CA VAL A 72 -16.58 -1.15 6.94
C VAL A 72 -16.67 -1.77 8.33
N ARG A 73 -17.73 -2.55 8.55
CA ARG A 73 -17.92 -3.38 9.75
C ARG A 73 -18.28 -4.79 9.34
N LEU A 74 -17.52 -5.78 9.80
CA LEU A 74 -17.87 -7.19 9.65
C LEU A 74 -18.99 -7.58 10.62
N LYS A 75 -19.67 -8.71 10.37
CA LYS A 75 -20.69 -9.26 11.29
C LYS A 75 -20.21 -9.45 12.73
N SER A 76 -18.91 -9.71 12.92
CA SER A 76 -18.26 -9.83 14.24
C SER A 76 -18.20 -8.49 15.01
N GLY A 77 -18.49 -7.37 14.35
CA GLY A 77 -18.30 -6.01 14.88
C GLY A 77 -16.93 -5.41 14.54
N THR A 78 -16.02 -6.19 13.95
CA THR A 78 -14.68 -5.74 13.57
C THR A 78 -14.74 -4.62 12.53
N LEU A 79 -14.03 -3.52 12.78
CA LEU A 79 -13.97 -2.35 11.90
C LEU A 79 -12.72 -2.39 11.01
N GLY A 80 -12.93 -2.19 9.72
CA GLY A 80 -11.88 -2.06 8.72
C GLY A 80 -11.84 -0.69 8.08
N TYR A 81 -10.64 -0.24 7.73
CA TYR A 81 -10.38 1.12 7.25
C TYR A 81 -9.48 1.12 6.02
N SER A 82 -9.67 2.10 5.16
CA SER A 82 -8.72 2.43 4.10
C SER A 82 -8.61 3.93 3.87
N TYR A 83 -7.41 4.35 3.50
CA TYR A 83 -7.09 5.71 3.04
C TYR A 83 -6.08 5.57 1.90
N LEU A 84 -6.56 5.70 0.66
CA LEU A 84 -5.78 5.39 -0.53
C LEU A 84 -5.60 6.64 -1.38
N LEU A 85 -4.40 6.85 -1.92
CA LEU A 85 -4.18 7.87 -2.94
C LEU A 85 -5.02 7.55 -4.19
N GLY A 86 -5.55 8.60 -4.82
CA GLY A 86 -6.38 8.47 -6.01
C GLY A 86 -7.88 8.45 -5.72
N ARG A 87 -8.64 7.94 -6.69
CA ARG A 87 -10.10 8.09 -6.78
C ARG A 87 -10.86 6.76 -6.91
N ASN A 88 -10.17 5.64 -6.76
CA ASN A 88 -10.78 4.32 -6.97
C ASN A 88 -11.56 3.88 -5.71
N LYS A 89 -12.88 4.12 -5.75
CA LYS A 89 -13.82 3.79 -4.68
C LYS A 89 -13.91 2.31 -4.37
N ARG A 90 -13.98 1.47 -5.40
CA ARG A 90 -14.04 0.01 -5.24
C ARG A 90 -12.78 -0.52 -4.57
N HIS A 91 -11.62 -0.02 -4.97
CA HIS A 91 -10.33 -0.39 -4.36
C HIS A 91 -10.27 0.00 -2.88
N ALA A 92 -10.71 1.21 -2.54
CA ALA A 92 -10.77 1.66 -1.15
C ALA A 92 -11.70 0.77 -0.30
N GLU A 93 -12.87 0.40 -0.81
CA GLU A 93 -13.78 -0.53 -0.14
C GLU A 93 -13.13 -1.89 0.10
N GLN A 94 -12.54 -2.49 -0.94
CA GLN A 94 -11.87 -3.79 -0.85
C GLN A 94 -10.75 -3.77 0.18
N CYS A 95 -9.91 -2.73 0.19
CA CYS A 95 -8.85 -2.57 1.17
C CYS A 95 -9.38 -2.45 2.61
N ALA A 96 -10.50 -1.75 2.82
CA ALA A 96 -11.11 -1.65 4.14
C ALA A 96 -11.67 -3.00 4.62
N VAL A 97 -12.28 -3.78 3.72
CA VAL A 97 -12.75 -5.15 4.03
C VAL A 97 -11.60 -6.06 4.41
N ILE A 98 -10.49 -6.03 3.67
CA ILE A 98 -9.32 -6.86 3.98
C ILE A 98 -8.66 -6.43 5.29
N ASP A 99 -8.57 -5.12 5.57
CA ASP A 99 -8.10 -4.64 6.87
C ASP A 99 -8.97 -5.17 8.01
N ALA A 100 -10.30 -5.26 7.84
CA ALA A 100 -11.17 -5.88 8.84
C ALA A 100 -10.87 -7.38 9.01
N LEU A 101 -10.80 -8.12 7.89
CA LEU A 101 -10.60 -9.57 7.91
C LEU A 101 -9.25 -9.96 8.54
N LEU A 102 -8.19 -9.22 8.26
CA LEU A 102 -6.86 -9.47 8.83
C LEU A 102 -6.81 -9.31 10.36
N GLN A 103 -7.82 -8.69 10.97
CA GLN A 103 -7.93 -8.60 12.43
C GLN A 103 -8.57 -9.85 13.04
N GLU A 104 -9.23 -10.68 12.23
CA GLU A 104 -9.87 -11.92 12.67
C GLU A 104 -8.92 -13.12 12.59
N GLN A 105 -8.85 -13.90 13.66
CA GLN A 105 -7.91 -15.03 13.79
C GLN A 105 -8.03 -16.03 12.63
N ALA A 106 -9.26 -16.30 12.19
CA ALA A 106 -9.54 -17.28 11.15
C ALA A 106 -8.95 -16.88 9.78
N HIS A 107 -8.74 -15.59 9.55
CA HIS A 107 -8.29 -15.06 8.27
C HIS A 107 -6.85 -14.57 8.29
N PHE A 108 -6.34 -14.14 9.45
CA PHE A 108 -5.04 -13.47 9.57
C PHE A 108 -3.90 -14.21 8.85
N GLN A 109 -3.59 -15.45 9.25
CA GLN A 109 -2.45 -16.18 8.68
C GLN A 109 -2.62 -16.43 7.18
N ASN A 110 -3.78 -16.94 6.78
CA ASN A 110 -4.06 -17.25 5.39
C ASN A 110 -3.95 -16.02 4.49
N LEU A 111 -4.50 -14.88 4.88
CA LEU A 111 -4.43 -13.64 4.09
C LEU A 111 -3.02 -13.03 4.11
N MET A 112 -2.29 -13.14 5.23
CA MET A 112 -0.90 -12.68 5.26
C MET A 112 -0.02 -13.45 4.26
N GLU A 113 -0.20 -14.75 4.14
CA GLU A 113 0.57 -15.62 3.24
C GLU A 113 0.10 -15.54 1.79
N THR A 114 -1.21 -15.56 1.54
CA THR A 114 -1.76 -15.72 0.18
C THR A 114 -2.11 -14.41 -0.51
N LEU A 115 -2.21 -13.31 0.24
CA LEU A 115 -2.59 -11.99 -0.27
C LEU A 115 -1.54 -10.93 0.00
N ILE A 116 -1.17 -10.69 1.27
CA ILE A 116 -0.29 -9.57 1.63
C ILE A 116 1.15 -9.80 1.17
N SER A 117 1.75 -10.94 1.52
CA SER A 117 3.14 -11.23 1.13
C SER A 117 3.35 -11.24 -0.40
N PRO A 118 2.42 -11.80 -1.21
CA PRO A 118 2.51 -11.70 -2.67
C PRO A 118 2.41 -10.27 -3.21
N LEU A 119 1.51 -9.43 -2.67
CA LEU A 119 1.40 -8.02 -3.08
C LEU A 119 2.68 -7.23 -2.77
N GLU A 120 3.30 -7.51 -1.62
CA GLU A 120 4.60 -6.92 -1.26
C GLU A 120 5.72 -7.36 -2.21
N ALA A 121 5.76 -8.66 -2.54
CA ALA A 121 6.75 -9.20 -3.47
C ALA A 121 6.63 -8.62 -4.89
N GLU A 122 5.40 -8.49 -5.40
CA GLU A 122 5.14 -7.83 -6.68
C GLU A 122 5.63 -6.37 -6.67
N ARG A 123 5.32 -5.64 -5.59
CA ARG A 123 5.73 -4.25 -5.46
C ARG A 123 7.25 -4.11 -5.40
N GLU A 124 7.93 -4.98 -4.67
CA GLU A 124 9.38 -4.97 -4.58
C GLU A 124 10.03 -5.29 -5.93
N ALA A 125 9.50 -6.28 -6.66
CA ALA A 125 9.98 -6.62 -8.00
C ALA A 125 9.86 -5.43 -8.96
N GLU A 126 8.76 -4.67 -8.93
CA GLU A 126 8.60 -3.45 -9.73
C GLU A 126 9.60 -2.35 -9.35
N ILE A 127 9.87 -2.18 -8.05
CA ILE A 127 10.86 -1.21 -7.56
C ILE A 127 12.26 -1.60 -8.03
N ILE A 128 12.63 -2.87 -7.93
CA ILE A 128 13.93 -3.40 -8.35
C ILE A 128 14.11 -3.22 -9.87
N ALA A 129 13.11 -3.63 -10.66
CA ALA A 129 13.14 -3.48 -12.11
C ALA A 129 13.32 -2.02 -12.52
N ARG A 130 12.53 -1.11 -11.91
CA ARG A 130 12.66 0.32 -12.20
C ARG A 130 14.01 0.90 -11.78
N ARG A 131 14.57 0.45 -10.66
CA ARG A 131 15.90 0.87 -10.21
C ARG A 131 16.99 0.42 -11.19
N ALA A 132 16.88 -0.79 -11.74
CA ALA A 132 17.82 -1.28 -12.75
C ALA A 132 17.79 -0.43 -14.02
N GLU A 133 16.60 -0.06 -14.51
CA GLU A 133 16.45 0.86 -15.65
C GLU A 133 17.09 2.23 -15.38
N VAL A 134 16.86 2.81 -14.20
CA VAL A 134 17.41 4.13 -13.84
C VAL A 134 18.94 4.08 -13.68
N ASN A 135 19.49 2.97 -13.18
CA ASN A 135 20.94 2.83 -13.04
C ASN A 135 21.68 2.87 -14.38
N ALA A 136 21.02 2.53 -15.50
CA ALA A 136 21.60 2.64 -16.83
C ALA A 136 21.88 4.09 -17.26
N SER A 137 21.26 5.09 -16.61
CA SER A 137 21.52 6.51 -16.86
C SER A 137 22.51 7.13 -15.86
N ARG A 138 23.21 6.32 -15.06
CA ARG A 138 24.22 6.84 -14.11
C ARG A 138 25.46 7.30 -14.88
N VAL A 139 25.92 8.51 -14.58
CA VAL A 139 27.18 9.03 -15.12
C VAL A 139 28.33 8.55 -14.23
N ASP A 140 29.17 7.67 -14.76
CA ASP A 140 30.38 7.19 -14.09
C ASP A 140 31.57 8.11 -14.45
N PHE A 141 32.09 8.86 -13.47
CA PHE A 141 33.19 9.83 -13.67
C PHE A 141 34.60 9.21 -13.58
N PHE A 142 34.74 8.13 -12.81
CA PHE A 142 36.02 7.46 -12.60
C PHE A 142 35.81 5.96 -12.74
N THR A 143 36.65 5.32 -13.53
CA THR A 143 36.81 3.87 -13.52
C THR A 143 38.17 3.56 -12.88
N LEU A 144 38.18 2.62 -11.93
CA LEU A 144 39.41 2.25 -11.23
C LEU A 144 40.32 1.50 -12.21
N VAL A 145 41.41 2.13 -12.64
CA VAL A 145 42.49 1.49 -13.38
C VAL A 145 43.62 1.21 -12.39
N ARG A 146 44.13 -0.04 -12.32
CA ARG A 146 45.41 -0.29 -11.61
C ARG A 146 46.52 0.32 -12.46
N GLY A 147 47.39 1.09 -11.80
CA GLY A 147 48.37 1.99 -12.41
C GLY A 147 49.13 1.44 -13.62
N ASP A 148 49.20 2.31 -14.63
CA ASP A 148 50.29 2.38 -15.59
C ASP A 148 51.61 2.71 -14.86
N ASN A 149 52.71 2.18 -15.36
CA ASN A 149 54.03 2.19 -14.72
C ASN A 149 54.60 3.61 -14.51
N GLU A 150 55.12 3.86 -13.30
CA GLU A 150 56.47 4.42 -13.10
C GLU A 150 57.19 3.61 -12.00
#